data_AF-A0A6N3V7B0-F1
#
_entry.id   AF-A0A6N3V7B0-F1
#
_cell.length_a   1.000
_cell.length_b   1.000
_cell.length_c   1.000
_cell.angle_alpha   90.00
_cell.angle_beta   90.00
_cell.angle_gamma   90.00
#
_symmetry.space_group_name_H-M   'P 1'
#
loop_
_entity.id
_entity.type
_entity.pdbx_description
1 polymer ?
#
loop_
_entity_poly.entity_id
_entity_poly.type
_entity_poly.pdbx_seq_one_letter_code
_entity_poly.pdbx_strand_id
1 'polypeptide(L)'
;MENEGSLLSFRRIYYRGKLNSCNYTCSYCPFGKKSHLADTTQDEQAWNRFIAAVEQWKGEPLQLFIIPYGEALIHRYYRKGMMHLAVLPQVAGISCQTNLSFPAKHWLDEIRVTPTVISKIRLWASFHPEMTSVEKFAHQIHILHHAGIQVCAGAVGNPSAKAVLNDLRNTLLPDIYLFINAMRGLRTPLSQEDIQFFSQLDNLFEYDLKNAPAQWEVCAGGRNNCFIDWKGDMYACPRSRVKIGNFYQGDGAVVPLSCERKVCDCYIAFSNLNNHPLHRIMGEGAFWRIPDKPLITTVFFDVDGTLTDSQGKVPESYANALRYMAQSVSLYLSTSLSMEQAKKKLGKALFDLFRGGVFADGGLLSYSGQIRYLPVKVYPEVYGESAKVTIHSYEGVVYKYSILVRDKEQREAILTRLKENPCQIFHKAPLITVIHPEASKKEGVIQLCKALTLSFEHTLVVGNSLKDWPMMSVVSHSCAVMNAEPLLKERARYTLNPDRLAAFFRFSNGDPIDQTSSDNS
;
A
#
# COMPACT_ATOMS: atom_id res chain seq x y z
N MET A 1 -18.99 -25.15 -19.27
CA MET A 1 -17.58 -25.50 -19.53
C MET A 1 -17.11 -24.57 -20.63
N GLU A 2 -16.78 -23.33 -20.26
CA GLU A 2 -16.46 -22.26 -21.22
C GLU A 2 -14.94 -22.24 -21.44
N ASN A 3 -14.50 -22.39 -22.69
CA ASN A 3 -13.22 -21.93 -23.26
C ASN A 3 -11.92 -22.04 -22.42
N GLU A 4 -11.80 -23.00 -21.49
CA GLU A 4 -10.53 -23.34 -20.86
C GLU A 4 -9.59 -23.95 -21.92
N GLY A 5 -8.77 -23.10 -22.55
CA GLY A 5 -7.83 -23.50 -23.61
C GLY A 5 -7.87 -22.65 -24.88
N SER A 6 -8.76 -21.65 -24.98
CA SER A 6 -8.72 -20.69 -26.09
C SER A 6 -7.71 -19.57 -25.79
N LEU A 7 -6.92 -19.19 -26.80
CA LEU A 7 -6.06 -18.01 -26.75
C LEU A 7 -6.82 -16.76 -26.28
N LEU A 8 -8.08 -16.62 -26.67
CA LEU A 8 -8.93 -15.44 -26.38
C LEU A 8 -9.41 -15.37 -24.92
N SER A 9 -9.13 -16.37 -24.08
CA SER A 9 -9.47 -16.34 -22.65
C SER A 9 -8.51 -15.49 -21.82
N PHE A 10 -7.32 -15.17 -22.33
CA PHE A 10 -6.33 -14.37 -21.60
C PHE A 10 -6.76 -12.91 -21.50
N ARG A 11 -6.76 -12.35 -20.28
CA ARG A 11 -7.02 -10.92 -20.05
C ARG A 11 -5.76 -10.13 -19.74
N ARG A 12 -4.64 -10.82 -19.48
CA ARG A 12 -3.39 -10.22 -19.02
C ARG A 12 -2.20 -10.80 -19.77
N ILE A 13 -1.42 -9.94 -20.41
CA ILE A 13 -0.26 -10.36 -21.21
C ILE A 13 0.99 -9.67 -20.69
N TYR A 14 1.96 -10.46 -20.24
CA TYR A 14 3.35 -10.01 -20.12
C TYR A 14 4.01 -10.16 -21.49
N TYR A 15 4.59 -9.08 -22.04
CA TYR A 15 5.30 -9.13 -23.31
C TYR A 15 6.77 -8.79 -23.13
N ARG A 16 7.65 -9.52 -23.81
CA ARG A 16 9.07 -9.20 -23.91
C ARG A 16 9.54 -9.22 -25.35
N GLY A 17 9.96 -8.05 -25.82
CA GLY A 17 10.63 -7.88 -27.11
C GLY A 17 12.00 -8.55 -27.19
N LYS A 18 12.67 -8.36 -28.32
CA LYS A 18 14.03 -8.86 -28.58
C LYS A 18 15.11 -7.98 -27.94
N LEU A 19 14.74 -6.77 -27.51
CA LEU A 19 15.63 -5.80 -26.90
C LEU A 19 16.38 -6.40 -25.71
N ASN A 20 17.70 -6.25 -25.75
CA ASN A 20 18.59 -6.74 -24.70
C ASN A 20 19.70 -5.73 -24.32
N SER A 21 19.64 -4.51 -24.84
CA SER A 21 20.59 -3.42 -24.57
C SER A 21 19.98 -2.38 -23.63
N CYS A 22 20.79 -1.80 -22.77
CA CYS A 22 20.38 -0.76 -21.83
C CYS A 22 21.36 0.41 -21.91
N ASN A 23 20.87 1.63 -21.71
CA ASN A 23 21.73 2.80 -21.67
C ASN A 23 22.44 3.01 -20.32
N TYR A 24 22.15 2.16 -19.34
CA TYR A 24 22.76 2.16 -18.01
C TYR A 24 23.74 1.00 -17.86
N THR A 25 24.87 1.26 -17.19
CA THR A 25 25.97 0.29 -17.01
C THR A 25 26.17 -0.13 -15.56
N CYS A 26 25.07 -0.38 -14.84
CA CYS A 26 25.10 -0.66 -13.40
C CYS A 26 25.83 -1.98 -13.09
N SER A 27 26.69 -1.97 -12.07
CA SER A 27 27.54 -3.08 -11.65
C SER A 27 26.76 -4.34 -11.23
N TYR A 28 25.60 -4.13 -10.61
CA TYR A 28 24.73 -5.18 -10.05
C TYR A 28 23.63 -5.64 -11.02
N CYS A 29 23.44 -4.95 -12.15
CA CYS A 29 22.35 -5.24 -13.07
C CYS A 29 22.77 -6.35 -14.05
N PRO A 30 22.00 -7.44 -14.19
CA PRO A 30 22.29 -8.47 -15.19
C PRO A 30 22.17 -7.94 -16.64
N PHE A 31 21.57 -6.76 -16.82
CA PHE A 31 21.28 -6.16 -18.12
C PHE A 31 22.23 -5.00 -18.49
N GLY A 32 22.98 -4.44 -17.54
CA GLY A 32 23.78 -3.23 -17.74
C GLY A 32 25.06 -3.42 -18.57
N LYS A 33 25.36 -4.64 -19.04
CA LYS A 33 26.64 -4.96 -19.68
C LYS A 33 26.60 -5.02 -21.21
N LYS A 34 25.52 -4.57 -21.85
CA LYS A 34 25.29 -4.75 -23.30
C LYS A 34 25.29 -3.41 -24.03
N SER A 35 26.25 -3.25 -24.93
CA SER A 35 26.53 -2.11 -25.80
C SER A 35 25.30 -1.31 -26.27
N HIS A 36 25.44 0.01 -26.30
CA HIS A 36 24.45 1.00 -26.76
C HIS A 36 24.11 0.95 -28.27
N LEU A 37 24.84 0.17 -29.06
CA LEU A 37 24.77 0.15 -30.53
C LEU A 37 24.22 -1.16 -31.10
N ALA A 38 23.25 -1.77 -30.42
CA ALA A 38 22.57 -2.92 -31.00
C ALA A 38 21.61 -2.46 -32.11
N ASP A 39 21.67 -3.10 -33.28
CA ASP A 39 20.64 -2.96 -34.31
C ASP A 39 19.27 -3.38 -33.71
N THR A 40 18.35 -2.43 -33.66
CA THR A 40 17.01 -2.62 -33.09
C THR A 40 15.95 -2.95 -34.13
N THR A 41 16.31 -3.08 -35.41
CA THR A 41 15.36 -3.34 -36.51
C THR A 41 14.50 -4.57 -36.25
N GLN A 42 15.12 -5.68 -35.80
CA GLN A 42 14.37 -6.91 -35.50
C GLN A 42 13.49 -6.80 -34.26
N ASP A 43 13.89 -5.97 -33.29
CA ASP A 43 13.06 -5.69 -32.12
C ASP A 43 11.85 -4.83 -32.50
N GLU A 44 12.05 -3.79 -33.29
CA GLU A 44 10.96 -2.94 -33.82
C GLU A 44 9.99 -3.76 -34.68
N GLN A 45 10.48 -4.66 -35.54
CA GLN A 45 9.63 -5.58 -36.30
C GLN A 45 8.83 -6.51 -35.39
N ALA A 46 9.44 -7.08 -34.35
CA ALA A 46 8.75 -7.95 -33.40
C ALA A 46 7.70 -7.18 -32.58
N TRP A 47 7.98 -5.93 -32.21
CA TRP A 47 7.06 -5.05 -31.51
C TRP A 47 5.86 -4.68 -32.39
N ASN A 48 6.10 -4.29 -33.64
CA ASN A 48 5.03 -3.97 -34.60
C ASN A 48 4.15 -5.20 -34.89
N ARG A 49 4.73 -6.39 -34.97
CA ARG A 49 3.97 -7.65 -35.10
C ARG A 49 3.09 -7.91 -33.88
N PHE A 50 3.60 -7.67 -32.67
CA PHE A 50 2.80 -7.80 -31.45
C PHE A 50 1.63 -6.81 -31.43
N ILE A 51 1.88 -5.54 -31.80
CA ILE A 51 0.83 -4.52 -31.93
C ILE A 51 -0.25 -4.98 -32.91
N ALA A 52 0.13 -5.42 -34.11
CA ALA A 52 -0.81 -5.88 -35.13
C ALA A 52 -1.67 -7.06 -34.65
N ALA A 53 -1.09 -7.97 -33.85
CA ALA A 53 -1.84 -9.07 -33.25
C ALA A 53 -2.83 -8.59 -32.17
N VAL A 54 -2.47 -7.59 -31.36
CA VAL A 54 -3.38 -6.98 -30.38
C VAL A 54 -4.49 -6.15 -31.05
N GLU A 55 -4.20 -5.49 -32.18
CA GLU A 55 -5.23 -4.82 -32.99
C GLU A 55 -6.31 -5.79 -33.48
N GLN A 56 -5.92 -7.03 -33.77
CA GLN A 56 -6.82 -8.10 -34.22
C GLN A 56 -7.44 -8.89 -33.07
N TRP A 57 -7.16 -8.54 -31.81
CA TRP A 57 -7.67 -9.25 -30.65
C TRP A 57 -9.19 -9.11 -30.52
N LYS A 58 -9.88 -10.26 -30.44
CA LYS A 58 -11.36 -10.35 -30.34
C LYS A 58 -11.85 -10.88 -28.98
N GLY A 59 -10.95 -11.11 -28.04
CA GLY A 59 -11.28 -11.56 -26.69
C GLY A 59 -11.69 -10.40 -25.78
N GLU A 60 -11.75 -10.69 -24.48
CA GLU A 60 -11.96 -9.68 -23.43
C GLU A 60 -10.86 -8.60 -23.44
N PRO A 61 -11.13 -7.39 -22.92
CA PRO A 61 -10.13 -6.32 -22.84
C PRO A 61 -8.83 -6.74 -22.15
N LEU A 62 -7.70 -6.42 -22.80
CA LEU A 62 -6.36 -6.80 -22.39
C LEU A 62 -5.71 -5.78 -21.46
N GLN A 63 -5.11 -6.30 -20.40
CA GLN A 63 -4.09 -5.62 -19.59
C GLN A 63 -2.71 -6.06 -20.07
N LEU A 64 -1.90 -5.11 -20.52
CA LEU A 64 -0.58 -5.36 -21.09
C LEU A 64 0.52 -4.94 -20.13
N PHE A 65 1.60 -5.73 -20.05
CA PHE A 65 2.79 -5.37 -19.29
C PHE A 65 4.07 -5.72 -20.03
N ILE A 66 4.77 -4.70 -20.51
CA ILE A 66 6.02 -4.80 -21.26
C ILE A 66 7.20 -4.90 -20.28
N ILE A 67 7.93 -6.02 -20.33
CA ILE A 67 8.99 -6.40 -19.38
C ILE A 67 10.35 -6.66 -20.08
N PRO A 68 10.97 -5.62 -20.66
CA PRO A 68 12.17 -5.75 -21.49
C PRO A 68 13.40 -6.21 -20.69
N TYR A 69 14.39 -6.80 -21.36
CA TYR A 69 15.73 -7.03 -20.80
C TYR A 69 16.67 -5.83 -21.01
N GLY A 70 16.16 -4.73 -21.54
CA GLY A 70 16.88 -3.49 -21.83
C GLY A 70 16.04 -2.29 -21.45
N GLU A 71 16.47 -1.09 -21.86
CA GLU A 71 15.66 0.11 -21.67
C GLU A 71 14.78 0.34 -22.89
N ALA A 72 13.51 -0.06 -22.83
CA ALA A 72 12.61 0.06 -23.97
C ALA A 72 12.26 1.52 -24.29
N LEU A 73 12.04 2.35 -23.26
CA LEU A 73 11.41 3.66 -23.46
C LEU A 73 12.34 4.73 -23.98
N ILE A 74 13.65 4.51 -24.10
CA ILE A 74 14.53 5.41 -24.86
C ILE A 74 14.26 5.32 -26.37
N HIS A 75 13.74 4.19 -26.84
CA HIS A 75 13.41 3.97 -28.25
C HIS A 75 12.03 4.53 -28.60
N ARG A 76 11.97 5.36 -29.64
CA ARG A 76 10.73 6.05 -30.04
C ARG A 76 9.62 5.09 -30.48
N TYR A 77 9.95 3.96 -31.09
CA TYR A 77 8.97 2.98 -31.56
C TYR A 77 8.21 2.29 -30.42
N TYR A 78 8.84 2.05 -29.26
CA TYR A 78 8.13 1.59 -28.07
C TYR A 78 7.16 2.64 -27.54
N ARG A 79 7.62 3.89 -27.39
CA ARG A 79 6.77 5.00 -26.90
C ARG A 79 5.54 5.21 -27.80
N LYS A 80 5.72 5.26 -29.12
CA LYS A 80 4.61 5.36 -30.09
C LYS A 80 3.68 4.16 -30.03
N GLY A 81 4.24 2.95 -30.01
CA GLY A 81 3.45 1.73 -29.94
C GLY A 81 2.64 1.60 -28.65
N MET A 82 3.19 2.01 -27.51
CA MET A 82 2.43 2.03 -26.26
C MET A 82 1.25 3.00 -26.30
N MET A 83 1.44 4.19 -26.87
CA MET A 83 0.35 5.16 -27.05
C MET A 83 -0.72 4.60 -27.99
N HIS A 84 -0.30 3.98 -29.08
CA HIS A 84 -1.20 3.34 -30.04
C HIS A 84 -2.02 2.22 -29.38
N LEU A 85 -1.38 1.34 -28.62
CA LEU A 85 -2.08 0.30 -27.87
C LEU A 85 -3.05 0.89 -26.83
N ALA A 86 -2.69 1.99 -26.16
CA ALA A 86 -3.55 2.62 -25.16
C ALA A 86 -4.83 3.21 -25.75
N VAL A 87 -4.85 3.63 -27.03
CA VAL A 87 -6.08 4.13 -27.67
C VAL A 87 -7.05 3.01 -28.06
N LEU A 88 -6.58 1.76 -28.18
CA LEU A 88 -7.41 0.64 -28.61
C LEU A 88 -8.49 0.32 -27.56
N PRO A 89 -9.75 0.08 -27.98
CA PRO A 89 -10.84 -0.26 -27.06
C PRO A 89 -10.61 -1.61 -26.37
N GLN A 90 -10.00 -2.58 -27.06
CA GLN A 90 -9.65 -3.89 -26.51
C GLN A 90 -8.44 -3.85 -25.55
N VAL A 91 -7.83 -2.69 -25.29
CA VAL A 91 -6.76 -2.55 -24.31
C VAL A 91 -7.29 -1.76 -23.11
N ALA A 92 -7.45 -2.45 -21.99
CA ALA A 92 -7.86 -1.87 -20.72
C ALA A 92 -6.73 -1.05 -20.07
N GLY A 93 -5.48 -1.41 -20.33
CA GLY A 93 -4.32 -0.67 -19.84
C GLY A 93 -3.00 -1.27 -20.28
N ILE A 94 -1.95 -0.45 -20.27
CA ILE A 94 -0.60 -0.87 -20.62
C ILE A 94 0.42 -0.31 -19.64
N SER A 95 1.35 -1.17 -19.20
CA SER A 95 2.50 -0.79 -18.38
C SER A 95 3.81 -1.18 -19.05
N CYS A 96 4.90 -0.48 -18.71
CA CYS A 96 6.25 -0.84 -19.12
C CYS A 96 7.24 -0.67 -17.97
N GLN A 97 8.20 -1.61 -17.86
CA GLN A 97 9.35 -1.44 -16.99
C GLN A 97 10.38 -0.52 -17.65
N THR A 98 10.89 0.45 -16.89
CA THR A 98 11.86 1.45 -17.36
C THR A 98 12.79 1.87 -16.23
N ASN A 99 14.00 2.28 -16.58
CA ASN A 99 14.94 3.02 -15.73
C ASN A 99 14.65 4.54 -15.70
N LEU A 100 13.63 4.98 -16.44
CA LEU A 100 13.12 6.35 -16.51
C LEU A 100 14.08 7.38 -17.13
N SER A 101 15.03 6.92 -17.94
CA SER A 101 16.02 7.80 -18.61
C SER A 101 15.54 8.40 -19.94
N PHE A 102 14.33 8.07 -20.37
CA PHE A 102 13.72 8.67 -21.56
C PHE A 102 13.18 10.08 -21.25
N PRO A 103 13.00 10.96 -22.25
CA PRO A 103 12.58 12.34 -22.00
C PRO A 103 11.07 12.42 -21.69
N ALA A 104 10.68 12.25 -20.41
CA ALA A 104 9.27 12.16 -20.02
C ALA A 104 8.43 13.38 -20.44
N LYS A 105 8.95 14.59 -20.24
CA LYS A 105 8.25 15.82 -20.65
C LYS A 105 8.00 15.86 -22.16
N HIS A 106 9.02 15.59 -22.97
CA HIS A 106 8.86 15.54 -24.42
C HIS A 106 7.90 14.43 -24.85
N TRP A 107 7.90 13.29 -24.16
CA TRP A 107 6.92 12.23 -24.43
C TRP A 107 5.49 12.70 -24.12
N LEU A 108 5.27 13.41 -23.02
CA LEU A 108 3.98 14.03 -22.71
C LEU A 108 3.58 15.09 -23.74
N ASP A 109 4.52 15.86 -24.27
CA ASP A 109 4.26 16.84 -25.35
C ASP A 109 3.90 16.15 -26.69
N GLU A 110 4.46 14.95 -26.96
CA GLU A 110 4.07 14.07 -28.07
C GLU A 110 2.66 13.47 -27.85
N ILE A 111 2.26 13.26 -26.59
CA ILE A 111 0.96 12.78 -26.12
C ILE A 111 -0.07 13.93 -26.25
N ARG A 112 -0.48 14.26 -27.49
CA ARG A 112 -1.69 15.08 -27.76
C ARG A 112 -2.98 14.25 -27.60
N VAL A 113 -3.06 13.43 -26.57
CA VAL A 113 -4.18 12.49 -26.36
C VAL A 113 -4.98 12.87 -25.13
N THR A 114 -6.23 12.42 -25.11
CA THR A 114 -7.21 12.72 -24.06
C THR A 114 -6.77 12.17 -22.70
N PRO A 115 -7.23 12.76 -21.58
CA PRO A 115 -7.00 12.21 -20.23
C PRO A 115 -7.36 10.72 -20.09
N THR A 116 -8.32 10.24 -20.88
CA THR A 116 -8.74 8.83 -20.93
C THR A 116 -7.66 7.88 -21.46
N VAL A 117 -6.80 8.33 -22.37
CA VAL A 117 -5.67 7.53 -22.86
C VAL A 117 -4.56 7.52 -21.82
N ILE A 118 -4.29 8.67 -21.21
CA ILE A 118 -3.30 8.80 -20.15
C ILE A 118 -3.62 7.86 -18.97
N SER A 119 -4.90 7.77 -18.56
CA SER A 119 -5.32 6.90 -17.47
C SER A 119 -5.13 5.40 -17.74
N LYS A 120 -4.93 4.99 -19.01
CA LYS A 120 -4.61 3.61 -19.38
C LYS A 120 -3.11 3.31 -19.31
N ILE A 121 -2.26 4.33 -19.29
CA ILE A 121 -0.79 4.19 -19.29
C ILE A 121 -0.28 4.11 -17.86
N ARG A 122 0.65 3.19 -17.64
CA ARG A 122 1.27 2.90 -16.35
C ARG A 122 2.76 2.71 -16.52
N LEU A 123 3.54 2.96 -15.45
CA LEU A 123 4.97 2.75 -15.48
C LEU A 123 5.48 2.09 -14.21
N TRP A 124 6.34 1.09 -14.41
CA TRP A 124 7.17 0.50 -13.37
C TRP A 124 8.58 1.08 -13.52
N ALA A 125 8.92 2.06 -12.70
CA ALA A 125 10.16 2.80 -12.80
C ALA A 125 11.20 2.30 -11.79
N SER A 126 12.40 1.95 -12.24
CA SER A 126 13.48 1.45 -11.38
C SER A 126 14.62 2.46 -11.27
N PHE A 127 14.89 2.91 -10.05
CA PHE A 127 15.99 3.81 -9.70
C PHE A 127 17.32 3.06 -9.63
N HIS A 128 18.35 3.67 -10.22
CA HIS A 128 19.71 3.14 -10.27
C HIS A 128 20.69 4.20 -9.73
N PRO A 129 21.11 4.11 -8.45
CA PRO A 129 21.93 5.15 -7.81
C PRO A 129 23.32 5.33 -8.44
N GLU A 130 23.83 4.31 -9.17
CA GLU A 130 25.10 4.42 -9.92
C GLU A 130 24.97 5.27 -11.19
N MET A 131 23.75 5.51 -11.69
CA MET A 131 23.52 6.09 -13.03
C MET A 131 22.75 7.41 -13.01
N THR A 132 21.96 7.67 -11.97
CA THR A 132 21.19 8.92 -11.84
C THR A 132 21.07 9.35 -10.39
N SER A 133 20.90 10.66 -10.17
CA SER A 133 20.62 11.20 -8.84
C SER A 133 19.14 11.01 -8.46
N VAL A 134 18.86 11.11 -7.16
CA VAL A 134 17.51 11.02 -6.60
C VAL A 134 16.61 12.12 -7.18
N GLU A 135 17.11 13.34 -7.25
CA GLU A 135 16.35 14.51 -7.69
C GLU A 135 15.93 14.37 -9.15
N LYS A 136 16.86 13.93 -10.01
CA LYS A 136 16.57 13.71 -11.44
C LYS A 136 15.52 12.62 -11.64
N PHE A 137 15.64 11.50 -10.92
CA PHE A 137 14.70 10.40 -11.02
C PHE A 137 13.32 10.79 -10.49
N ALA A 138 13.25 11.35 -9.28
CA ALA A 138 12.00 11.78 -8.67
C ALA A 138 11.29 12.84 -9.51
N HIS A 139 12.03 13.81 -10.07
CA HIS A 139 11.46 14.82 -10.96
C HIS A 139 10.77 14.22 -12.19
N GLN A 140 11.38 13.23 -12.85
CA GLN A 140 10.75 12.53 -13.98
C GLN A 140 9.49 11.78 -13.53
N ILE A 141 9.51 11.11 -12.37
CA ILE A 141 8.32 10.45 -11.81
C ILE A 141 7.20 11.47 -11.58
N HIS A 142 7.51 12.61 -10.94
CA HIS A 142 6.51 13.63 -10.62
C HIS A 142 5.90 14.24 -11.87
N ILE A 143 6.69 14.50 -12.92
CA ILE A 143 6.17 14.95 -14.23
C ILE A 143 5.08 14.00 -14.74
N LEU A 144 5.36 12.70 -14.74
CA LEU A 144 4.44 11.68 -15.26
C LEU A 144 3.22 11.51 -14.34
N HIS A 145 3.46 11.51 -13.03
CA HIS A 145 2.41 11.39 -12.02
C HIS A 145 1.43 12.57 -12.08
N HIS A 146 1.92 13.81 -12.18
CA HIS A 146 1.08 15.01 -12.32
C HIS A 146 0.30 15.05 -13.64
N ALA A 147 0.81 14.42 -14.69
CA ALA A 147 0.08 14.27 -15.93
C ALA A 147 -1.09 13.25 -15.84
N GLY A 148 -1.15 12.44 -14.77
CA GLY A 148 -2.17 11.41 -14.58
C GLY A 148 -1.73 9.99 -14.93
N ILE A 149 -0.46 9.79 -15.31
CA ILE A 149 0.09 8.44 -15.51
C ILE A 149 0.30 7.80 -14.15
N GLN A 150 -0.20 6.57 -13.96
CA GLN A 150 0.06 5.85 -12.72
C GLN A 150 1.48 5.27 -12.74
N VAL A 151 2.25 5.54 -11.69
CA VAL A 151 3.65 5.12 -11.62
C VAL A 151 3.94 4.48 -10.27
N CYS A 152 4.70 3.39 -10.27
CA CYS A 152 5.43 2.93 -9.09
C CYS A 152 6.93 3.13 -9.28
N ALA A 153 7.60 3.52 -8.21
CA ALA A 153 9.04 3.66 -8.14
C ALA A 153 9.65 2.43 -7.47
N GLY A 154 10.86 2.08 -7.85
CA GLY A 154 11.53 0.86 -7.40
C GLY A 154 13.01 1.03 -7.20
N ALA A 155 13.61 0.25 -6.32
CA ALA A 155 15.06 0.13 -6.26
C ALA A 155 15.49 -1.27 -5.83
N VAL A 156 16.79 -1.57 -6.00
CA VAL A 156 17.39 -2.78 -5.43
C VAL A 156 17.78 -2.49 -3.98
N GLY A 157 17.38 -3.37 -3.06
CA GLY A 157 17.72 -3.31 -1.64
C GLY A 157 19.19 -3.65 -1.37
N ASN A 158 20.09 -2.80 -1.86
CA ASN A 158 21.53 -2.90 -1.63
C ASN A 158 21.86 -2.27 -0.26
N PRO A 159 22.43 -3.01 0.71
CA PRO A 159 22.83 -2.49 2.02
C PRO A 159 23.75 -1.26 1.96
N SER A 160 24.58 -1.15 0.93
CA SER A 160 25.48 0.00 0.74
C SER A 160 24.75 1.27 0.25
N ALA A 161 23.50 1.15 -0.19
CA ALA A 161 22.71 2.25 -0.75
C ALA A 161 21.60 2.74 0.19
N LYS A 162 21.58 2.35 1.48
CA LYS A 162 20.51 2.72 2.42
C LYS A 162 20.22 4.22 2.46
N ALA A 163 21.26 5.05 2.62
CA ALA A 163 21.10 6.51 2.73
C ALA A 163 20.40 7.09 1.49
N VAL A 164 20.90 6.79 0.29
CA VAL A 164 20.31 7.31 -0.96
C VAL A 164 18.89 6.79 -1.21
N LEU A 165 18.56 5.57 -0.75
CA LEU A 165 17.19 5.03 -0.85
C LEU A 165 16.22 5.69 0.13
N ASN A 166 16.70 6.08 1.31
CA ASN A 166 15.93 6.90 2.24
C ASN A 166 15.67 8.29 1.65
N ASP A 167 16.68 8.91 1.04
CA ASP A 167 16.55 10.21 0.35
C ASP A 167 15.55 10.11 -0.82
N LEU A 168 15.58 9.02 -1.58
CA LEU A 168 14.59 8.74 -2.62
C LEU A 168 13.17 8.72 -2.04
N ARG A 169 12.94 7.98 -0.94
CA ARG A 169 11.61 7.92 -0.32
C ARG A 169 11.15 9.28 0.17
N ASN A 170 12.04 10.09 0.74
CA ASN A 170 11.72 11.43 1.23
C ASN A 170 11.45 12.43 0.10
N THR A 171 12.04 12.22 -1.08
CA THR A 171 11.86 13.09 -2.25
C THR A 171 10.59 12.75 -3.04
N LEU A 172 10.19 11.47 -3.08
CA LEU A 172 8.97 11.04 -3.77
C LEU A 172 7.70 11.52 -3.04
N LEU A 173 6.64 11.84 -3.80
CA LEU A 173 5.35 12.18 -3.19
C LEU A 173 4.84 10.99 -2.36
N PRO A 174 4.19 11.23 -1.20
CA PRO A 174 3.75 10.16 -0.31
C PRO A 174 2.81 9.14 -0.95
N ASP A 175 2.08 9.53 -1.99
CA ASP A 175 1.13 8.69 -2.72
C ASP A 175 1.74 7.87 -3.86
N ILE A 176 3.03 8.04 -4.15
CA ILE A 176 3.75 7.18 -5.09
C ILE A 176 4.29 5.96 -4.33
N TYR A 177 3.88 4.77 -4.75
CA TYR A 177 4.41 3.54 -4.16
C TYR A 177 5.90 3.36 -4.52
N LEU A 178 6.74 3.17 -3.50
CA LEU A 178 8.14 2.79 -3.63
C LEU A 178 8.29 1.34 -3.19
N PHE A 179 8.73 0.48 -4.09
CA PHE A 179 9.06 -0.91 -3.78
C PHE A 179 10.57 -1.14 -3.70
N ILE A 180 10.98 -2.11 -2.88
CA ILE A 180 12.36 -2.55 -2.78
C ILE A 180 12.46 -4.01 -3.22
N ASN A 181 13.23 -4.27 -4.27
CA ASN A 181 13.55 -5.65 -4.65
C ASN A 181 14.66 -6.18 -3.75
N ALA A 182 14.47 -7.34 -3.13
CA ALA A 182 15.52 -8.00 -2.38
C ALA A 182 16.74 -8.28 -3.29
N MET A 183 17.92 -7.80 -2.87
CA MET A 183 19.14 -8.00 -3.64
C MET A 183 19.51 -9.48 -3.65
N ARG A 184 19.68 -10.03 -4.86
CA ARG A 184 20.09 -11.42 -5.06
C ARG A 184 21.60 -11.52 -5.28
N GLY A 185 22.17 -12.69 -4.99
CA GLY A 185 23.59 -12.96 -5.25
C GLY A 185 24.56 -12.31 -4.26
N LEU A 186 24.06 -11.85 -3.11
CA LEU A 186 24.91 -11.40 -2.01
C LEU A 186 25.71 -12.58 -1.45
N ARG A 187 26.98 -12.33 -1.08
CA ARG A 187 27.84 -13.34 -0.41
C ARG A 187 27.28 -13.74 0.95
N THR A 188 26.69 -12.78 1.64
CA THR A 188 26.02 -12.96 2.93
C THR A 188 24.57 -12.51 2.80
N PRO A 189 23.59 -13.24 3.35
CA PRO A 189 22.21 -12.78 3.39
C PRO A 189 22.09 -11.40 4.04
N LEU A 190 20.99 -10.70 3.75
CA LEU A 190 20.66 -9.43 4.41
C LEU A 190 20.58 -9.63 5.93
N SER A 191 21.20 -8.72 6.68
CA SER A 191 21.11 -8.71 8.15
C SER A 191 19.70 -8.35 8.62
N GLN A 192 19.39 -8.60 9.89
CA GLN A 192 18.11 -8.19 10.46
C GLN A 192 17.91 -6.66 10.41
N GLU A 193 18.99 -5.89 10.56
CA GLU A 193 18.99 -4.42 10.43
C GLU A 193 18.72 -3.98 8.99
N ASP A 194 19.26 -4.69 7.99
CA ASP A 194 18.93 -4.44 6.58
C ASP A 194 17.46 -4.71 6.30
N ILE A 195 16.94 -5.85 6.77
CA ILE A 195 15.55 -6.24 6.58
C ILE A 195 14.62 -5.21 7.24
N GLN A 196 14.91 -4.79 8.47
CA GLN A 196 14.13 -3.76 9.16
C GLN A 196 14.15 -2.44 8.39
N PHE A 197 15.33 -2.00 7.93
CA PHE A 197 15.46 -0.78 7.16
C PHE A 197 14.64 -0.82 5.85
N PHE A 198 14.78 -1.88 5.05
CA PHE A 198 14.03 -2.00 3.81
C PHE A 198 12.52 -2.17 4.03
N SER A 199 12.11 -2.83 5.11
CA SER A 199 10.69 -2.96 5.49
C SER A 199 10.06 -1.63 5.92
N GLN A 200 10.86 -0.67 6.41
CA GLN A 200 10.40 0.69 6.68
C GLN A 200 10.20 1.51 5.39
N LEU A 201 11.03 1.27 4.36
CA LEU A 201 10.87 1.91 3.05
C LEU A 201 9.69 1.32 2.27
N ASP A 202 9.60 0.00 2.24
CA ASP A 202 8.55 -0.76 1.56
C ASP A 202 7.94 -1.76 2.55
N ASN A 203 6.71 -1.49 3.02
CA ASN A 203 6.02 -2.38 3.96
C ASN A 203 5.69 -3.76 3.34
N LEU A 204 5.85 -3.93 2.03
CA LEU A 204 5.66 -5.21 1.34
C LEU A 204 6.97 -5.96 1.06
N PHE A 205 8.12 -5.42 1.51
CA PHE A 205 9.45 -5.97 1.25
C PHE A 205 9.60 -7.44 1.65
N GLU A 206 8.88 -7.87 2.69
CA GLU A 206 8.89 -9.26 3.14
C GLU A 206 8.48 -10.26 2.04
N TYR A 207 7.57 -9.87 1.14
CA TYR A 207 7.14 -10.73 0.03
C TYR A 207 8.22 -10.88 -1.03
N ASP A 208 9.02 -9.84 -1.29
CA ASP A 208 10.17 -9.91 -2.18
C ASP A 208 11.32 -10.71 -1.55
N LEU A 209 11.43 -10.71 -0.21
CA LEU A 209 12.43 -11.48 0.53
C LEU A 209 12.08 -12.98 0.60
N LYS A 210 10.83 -13.29 0.95
CA LYS A 210 10.34 -14.67 1.14
C LYS A 210 9.68 -15.13 -0.16
N ASN A 211 10.47 -15.76 -1.03
CA ASN A 211 9.94 -16.39 -2.24
C ASN A 211 8.69 -17.24 -1.92
N ALA A 212 7.69 -17.24 -2.79
CA ALA A 212 6.47 -18.02 -2.57
C ALA A 212 6.59 -19.45 -3.13
N PRO A 213 6.06 -20.48 -2.46
CA PRO A 213 5.95 -21.81 -3.06
C PRO A 213 5.03 -21.73 -4.28
N ALA A 214 5.47 -22.34 -5.38
CA ALA A 214 4.65 -22.43 -6.58
C ALA A 214 3.43 -23.32 -6.30
N GLN A 215 2.24 -22.85 -6.64
CA GLN A 215 0.98 -23.57 -6.45
C GLN A 215 0.20 -23.49 -7.75
N TRP A 216 0.18 -24.57 -8.53
CA TRP A 216 -0.39 -24.56 -9.87
C TRP A 216 -1.90 -24.34 -9.86
N GLU A 217 -2.59 -24.87 -8.86
CA GLU A 217 -4.05 -24.92 -8.73
C GLU A 217 -4.65 -23.52 -8.53
N VAL A 218 -3.92 -22.62 -7.87
CA VAL A 218 -4.36 -21.25 -7.55
C VAL A 218 -3.63 -20.17 -8.37
N CYS A 219 -2.76 -20.58 -9.30
CA CYS A 219 -2.02 -19.67 -10.16
C CYS A 219 -2.90 -19.19 -11.34
N ALA A 220 -2.93 -17.89 -11.61
CA ALA A 220 -3.57 -17.32 -12.80
C ALA A 220 -2.75 -17.54 -14.09
N GLY A 221 -1.47 -17.92 -13.95
CA GLY A 221 -0.54 -18.18 -15.05
C GLY A 221 -0.98 -19.34 -15.92
N GLY A 222 -1.06 -19.10 -17.23
CA GLY A 222 -1.54 -20.06 -18.23
C GLY A 222 -3.06 -20.23 -18.25
N ARG A 223 -3.81 -19.45 -17.47
CA ARG A 223 -5.29 -19.46 -17.43
C ARG A 223 -5.88 -18.11 -17.84
N ASN A 224 -5.63 -17.09 -17.00
CA ASN A 224 -6.10 -15.73 -17.22
C ASN A 224 -4.95 -14.79 -17.63
N ASN A 225 -3.71 -15.16 -17.34
CA ASN A 225 -2.53 -14.43 -17.80
C ASN A 225 -1.50 -15.33 -18.48
N CYS A 226 -0.71 -14.74 -19.39
CA CYS A 226 0.37 -15.43 -20.07
C CYS A 226 1.56 -14.50 -20.30
N PHE A 227 2.72 -15.11 -20.58
CA PHE A 227 3.92 -14.44 -21.04
C PHE A 227 4.15 -14.76 -22.52
N ILE A 228 4.46 -13.74 -23.31
CA ILE A 228 4.72 -13.82 -24.74
C ILE A 228 6.09 -13.22 -25.01
N ASP A 229 6.96 -13.98 -25.68
CA ASP A 229 8.24 -13.47 -26.15
C ASP A 229 8.16 -12.88 -27.57
N TRP A 230 9.26 -12.32 -28.05
CA TRP A 230 9.33 -11.69 -29.38
C TRP A 230 9.07 -12.64 -30.56
N LYS A 231 9.20 -13.97 -30.37
CA LYS A 231 8.86 -14.98 -31.38
C LYS A 231 7.36 -15.34 -31.34
N GLY A 232 6.65 -14.88 -30.32
CA GLY A 232 5.26 -15.20 -30.04
C GLY A 232 5.12 -16.43 -29.16
N ASP A 233 6.21 -17.03 -28.67
CA ASP A 233 6.10 -18.22 -27.84
C ASP A 233 5.44 -17.87 -26.51
N MET A 234 4.41 -18.63 -26.15
CA MET A 234 3.58 -18.39 -24.99
C MET A 234 3.98 -19.30 -23.83
N TYR A 235 4.00 -18.75 -22.63
CA TYR A 235 4.28 -19.44 -21.37
C TYR A 235 3.29 -18.99 -20.30
N ALA A 236 3.12 -19.80 -19.25
CA ALA A 236 2.24 -19.43 -18.13
C ALA A 236 2.67 -18.13 -17.43
N CYS A 237 3.98 -17.87 -17.32
CA CYS A 237 4.54 -16.62 -16.80
C CYS A 237 6.02 -16.50 -17.24
N PRO A 238 6.70 -15.36 -17.03
CA PRO A 238 8.10 -15.17 -17.46
C PRO A 238 9.12 -16.07 -16.76
N ARG A 239 8.71 -16.79 -15.71
CA ARG A 239 9.53 -17.79 -15.01
C ARG A 239 9.21 -19.22 -15.47
N SER A 240 8.04 -19.47 -16.05
CA SER A 240 7.70 -20.79 -16.58
C SER A 240 8.62 -21.14 -17.73
N ARG A 241 9.08 -22.39 -17.76
CA ARG A 241 9.90 -22.93 -18.85
C ARG A 241 9.07 -23.74 -19.85
N VAL A 242 7.78 -23.91 -19.54
CA VAL A 242 6.88 -24.77 -20.29
C VAL A 242 6.13 -23.92 -21.32
N LYS A 243 6.36 -24.19 -22.59
CA LYS A 243 5.67 -23.54 -23.72
C LYS A 243 4.24 -24.07 -23.80
N ILE A 244 3.26 -23.17 -23.78
CA ILE A 244 1.83 -23.50 -23.80
C ILE A 244 1.15 -23.20 -25.16
N GLY A 245 1.84 -22.50 -26.07
CA GLY A 245 1.32 -22.13 -27.38
C GLY A 245 2.20 -21.13 -28.13
N ASN A 246 1.69 -20.56 -29.22
CA ASN A 246 2.31 -19.43 -29.91
C ASN A 246 1.23 -18.41 -30.34
N PHE A 247 1.44 -17.15 -29.97
CA PHE A 247 0.48 -16.05 -30.13
C PHE A 247 0.16 -15.71 -31.59
N TYR A 248 1.06 -16.05 -32.52
CA TYR A 248 0.92 -15.69 -33.92
C TYR A 248 0.48 -16.85 -34.81
N GLN A 249 0.31 -18.05 -34.25
CA GLN A 249 -0.11 -19.25 -35.00
C GLN A 249 -1.64 -19.42 -35.05
N GLY A 250 -2.41 -18.36 -34.72
CA GLY A 250 -3.88 -18.37 -34.70
C GLY A 250 -4.46 -18.99 -33.42
N ASP A 251 -5.73 -19.38 -33.46
CA ASP A 251 -6.51 -19.92 -32.34
C ASP A 251 -6.12 -21.35 -31.93
N GLY A 252 -4.85 -21.73 -32.13
CA GLY A 252 -4.33 -23.04 -31.72
C GLY A 252 -4.56 -23.26 -30.23
N ALA A 253 -4.98 -24.48 -29.87
CA ALA A 253 -5.30 -24.83 -28.49
C ALA A 253 -4.12 -24.52 -27.56
N VAL A 254 -4.37 -23.70 -26.53
CA VAL A 254 -3.44 -23.51 -25.43
C VAL A 254 -3.44 -24.81 -24.64
N VAL A 255 -2.28 -25.46 -24.55
CA VAL A 255 -2.17 -26.74 -23.83
C VAL A 255 -2.04 -26.44 -22.34
N PRO A 256 -3.00 -26.88 -21.49
CA PRO A 256 -2.86 -26.73 -20.04
C PRO A 256 -1.73 -27.63 -19.57
N LEU A 257 -0.67 -27.04 -18.99
CA LEU A 257 0.50 -27.77 -18.51
C LEU A 257 0.84 -27.33 -17.10
N SER A 258 1.25 -28.27 -16.26
CA SER A 258 1.65 -27.98 -14.88
C SER A 258 2.94 -27.15 -14.85
N CYS A 259 3.05 -26.29 -13.84
CA CYS A 259 4.27 -25.54 -13.60
C CYS A 259 5.37 -26.46 -13.06
N GLU A 260 6.51 -26.53 -13.77
CA GLU A 260 7.68 -27.31 -13.32
C GLU A 260 8.49 -26.64 -12.20
N ARG A 261 8.17 -25.40 -11.84
CA ARG A 261 8.88 -24.68 -10.77
C ARG A 261 8.35 -25.09 -9.42
N LYS A 262 9.26 -25.18 -8.45
CA LYS A 262 8.92 -25.33 -7.02
C LYS A 262 8.65 -24.00 -6.32
N VAL A 263 9.21 -22.91 -6.84
CA VAL A 263 9.23 -21.59 -6.19
C VAL A 263 9.01 -20.47 -7.21
N CYS A 264 8.14 -19.53 -6.86
CA CYS A 264 7.95 -18.23 -7.50
C CYS A 264 8.91 -17.22 -6.87
N ASP A 265 10.04 -16.98 -7.54
CA ASP A 265 11.15 -16.23 -6.93
C ASP A 265 11.07 -14.70 -7.10
N CYS A 266 10.21 -14.17 -7.98
CA CYS A 266 10.11 -12.73 -8.22
C CYS A 266 8.68 -12.24 -8.18
N TYR A 267 8.52 -10.92 -8.02
CA TYR A 267 7.21 -10.26 -8.00
C TYR A 267 6.29 -10.69 -9.13
N ILE A 268 6.76 -10.62 -10.38
CA ILE A 268 5.96 -11.01 -11.56
C ILE A 268 5.52 -12.49 -11.49
N ALA A 269 6.25 -13.35 -10.80
CA ALA A 269 5.86 -14.75 -10.65
C ALA A 269 4.86 -14.96 -9.50
N PHE A 270 5.16 -14.47 -8.30
CA PHE A 270 4.30 -14.70 -7.13
C PHE A 270 3.01 -13.87 -7.15
N SER A 271 2.98 -12.74 -7.86
CA SER A 271 1.76 -11.94 -8.08
C SER A 271 0.72 -12.63 -8.97
N ASN A 272 1.04 -13.79 -9.58
CA ASN A 272 0.05 -14.61 -10.27
C ASN A 272 -0.64 -15.62 -9.32
N LEU A 273 -0.20 -15.77 -8.08
CA LEU A 273 -0.83 -16.68 -7.12
C LEU A 273 -2.03 -15.96 -6.49
N ASN A 274 -3.25 -16.35 -6.86
CA ASN A 274 -4.48 -15.63 -6.46
C ASN A 274 -4.71 -15.61 -4.94
N ASN A 275 -4.13 -16.57 -4.21
CA ASN A 275 -4.20 -16.64 -2.75
C ASN A 275 -3.06 -15.87 -2.04
N HIS A 276 -2.13 -15.26 -2.77
CA HIS A 276 -1.01 -14.55 -2.17
C HIS A 276 -1.51 -13.30 -1.40
N PRO A 277 -1.05 -13.05 -0.16
CA PRO A 277 -1.52 -11.92 0.66
C PRO A 277 -1.45 -10.56 -0.03
N LEU A 278 -0.50 -10.38 -0.96
CA LEU A 278 -0.36 -9.21 -1.83
C LEU A 278 -1.68 -8.76 -2.46
N HIS A 279 -2.54 -9.68 -2.92
CA HIS A 279 -3.79 -9.31 -3.59
C HIS A 279 -4.78 -8.59 -2.67
N ARG A 280 -4.71 -8.79 -1.35
CA ARG A 280 -5.55 -8.02 -0.40
C ARG A 280 -5.17 -6.55 -0.36
N ILE A 281 -3.90 -6.24 -0.66
CA ILE A 281 -3.31 -4.91 -0.56
C ILE A 281 -3.30 -4.22 -1.93
N MET A 282 -2.88 -4.94 -2.97
CA MET A 282 -2.71 -4.40 -4.33
C MET A 282 -3.96 -4.54 -5.21
N GLY A 283 -4.87 -5.45 -4.87
CA GLY A 283 -6.03 -5.77 -5.70
C GLY A 283 -5.65 -6.27 -7.10
N GLU A 284 -6.37 -5.78 -8.10
CA GLU A 284 -6.16 -6.03 -9.52
C GLU A 284 -4.88 -5.39 -10.05
N GLY A 285 -4.48 -4.26 -9.46
CA GLY A 285 -3.24 -3.55 -9.74
C GLY A 285 -1.96 -4.32 -9.40
N ALA A 286 -2.07 -5.49 -8.74
CA ALA A 286 -0.97 -6.43 -8.52
C ALA A 286 -0.25 -6.83 -9.83
N PHE A 287 -0.96 -6.89 -10.96
CA PHE A 287 -0.37 -7.22 -12.26
C PHE A 287 0.71 -6.19 -12.69
N TRP A 288 0.49 -4.91 -12.40
CA TRP A 288 1.41 -3.81 -12.75
C TRP A 288 2.29 -3.32 -11.59
N ARG A 289 2.12 -3.88 -10.39
CA ARG A 289 2.69 -3.37 -9.13
C ARG A 289 2.30 -1.92 -8.83
N ILE A 290 1.05 -1.59 -9.13
CA ILE A 290 0.44 -0.30 -8.81
C ILE A 290 -0.75 -0.62 -7.90
N PRO A 291 -0.77 -0.19 -6.64
CA PRO A 291 -1.86 -0.54 -5.74
C PRO A 291 -3.21 -0.03 -6.25
N ASP A 292 -4.24 -0.86 -6.16
CA ASP A 292 -5.61 -0.38 -6.19
C ASP A 292 -5.82 0.51 -4.96
N LYS A 293 -6.21 1.76 -5.19
CA LYS A 293 -6.37 2.77 -4.14
C LYS A 293 -7.85 2.94 -3.79
N PRO A 294 -8.41 2.18 -2.83
CA PRO A 294 -9.79 2.40 -2.39
C PRO A 294 -9.96 3.82 -1.86
N LEU A 295 -11.16 4.36 -2.05
CA LEU A 295 -11.54 5.69 -1.60
C LEU A 295 -11.68 5.71 -0.08
N ILE A 296 -10.97 6.62 0.56
CA ILE A 296 -11.05 6.86 2.01
C ILE A 296 -11.36 8.34 2.24
N THR A 297 -12.43 8.61 2.98
CA THR A 297 -12.86 9.96 3.36
C THR A 297 -12.62 10.28 4.84
N THR A 298 -12.40 9.24 5.64
CA THR A 298 -12.13 9.36 7.08
C THR A 298 -11.07 8.38 7.53
N VAL A 299 -10.16 8.82 8.41
CA VAL A 299 -9.21 7.93 9.08
C VAL A 299 -9.27 8.13 10.60
N PHE A 300 -9.42 7.02 11.34
CA PHE A 300 -9.22 6.98 12.78
C PHE A 300 -7.87 6.36 13.12
N PHE A 301 -7.12 7.00 13.99
CA PHE A 301 -5.86 6.49 14.50
C PHE A 301 -5.92 6.24 16.01
N ASP A 302 -5.51 5.06 16.45
CA ASP A 302 -4.95 4.97 17.79
C ASP A 302 -3.64 5.78 17.88
N VAL A 303 -3.23 6.15 19.09
CA VAL A 303 -2.01 6.94 19.34
C VAL A 303 -0.84 6.05 19.73
N ASP A 304 -1.00 5.24 20.76
CA ASP A 304 0.11 4.63 21.49
C ASP A 304 0.65 3.37 20.78
N GLY A 305 1.81 3.52 20.15
CA GLY A 305 2.41 2.46 19.34
C GLY A 305 1.83 2.34 17.93
N THR A 306 0.83 3.18 17.61
CA THR A 306 0.27 3.34 16.25
C THR A 306 0.85 4.59 15.58
N LEU A 307 0.67 5.77 16.19
CA LEU A 307 1.27 7.01 15.73
C LEU A 307 2.62 7.30 16.38
N THR A 308 2.93 6.63 17.50
CA THR A 308 4.19 6.82 18.22
C THR A 308 5.10 5.61 18.13
N ASP A 309 6.41 5.86 18.17
CA ASP A 309 7.44 4.85 18.33
C ASP A 309 7.49 4.27 19.76
N SER A 310 8.47 3.40 20.02
CA SER A 310 8.71 2.80 21.34
C SER A 310 9.11 3.81 22.43
N GLN A 311 9.55 5.02 22.05
CA GLN A 311 9.84 6.13 22.96
C GLN A 311 8.62 7.03 23.19
N GLY A 312 7.49 6.74 22.56
CA GLY A 312 6.27 7.55 22.65
C GLY A 312 6.33 8.84 21.84
N LYS A 313 7.23 8.95 20.85
CA LYS A 313 7.36 10.09 19.94
C LYS A 313 6.77 9.76 18.57
N VAL A 314 6.20 10.77 17.91
CA VAL A 314 5.74 10.62 16.51
C VAL A 314 6.96 10.73 15.59
N PRO A 315 7.26 9.71 14.76
CA PRO A 315 8.32 9.81 13.76
C PRO A 315 8.05 10.96 12.77
N GLU A 316 9.10 11.65 12.30
CA GLU A 316 8.92 12.77 11.36
C GLU A 316 8.26 12.33 10.05
N SER A 317 8.52 11.11 9.58
CA SER A 317 7.83 10.55 8.40
C SER A 317 6.33 10.42 8.63
N TYR A 318 5.90 10.05 9.84
CA TYR A 318 4.49 9.93 10.21
C TYR A 318 3.86 11.33 10.32
N ALA A 319 4.58 12.29 10.93
CA ALA A 319 4.16 13.68 11.00
C ALA A 319 3.92 14.28 9.60
N ASN A 320 4.85 14.08 8.67
CA ASN A 320 4.72 14.53 7.28
C ASN A 320 3.55 13.85 6.56
N ALA A 321 3.37 12.54 6.76
CA ALA A 321 2.25 11.81 6.19
C ALA A 321 0.90 12.28 6.74
N LEU A 322 0.78 12.56 8.04
CA LEU A 322 -0.43 13.12 8.63
C LEU A 322 -0.76 14.50 8.05
N ARG A 323 0.25 15.38 7.88
CA ARG A 323 0.08 16.68 7.23
C ARG A 323 -0.39 16.55 5.77
N TYR A 324 0.17 15.58 5.04
CA TYR A 324 -0.24 15.29 3.67
C TYR A 324 -1.70 14.80 3.61
N MET A 325 -2.05 13.82 4.46
CA MET A 325 -3.39 13.24 4.49
C MET A 325 -4.45 14.27 4.91
N ALA A 326 -4.17 15.11 5.92
CA ALA A 326 -5.11 16.10 6.43
C ALA A 326 -5.59 17.14 5.38
N GLN A 327 -4.90 17.26 4.24
CA GLN A 327 -5.33 18.11 3.13
C GLN A 327 -6.57 17.54 2.40
N SER A 328 -6.72 16.22 2.42
CA SER A 328 -7.68 15.50 1.58
C SER A 328 -8.51 14.47 2.33
N VAL A 329 -8.35 14.30 3.65
CA VAL A 329 -9.15 13.37 4.44
C VAL A 329 -9.39 13.89 5.85
N SER A 330 -10.53 13.53 6.45
CA SER A 330 -10.79 13.86 7.85
C SER A 330 -10.06 12.89 8.79
N LEU A 331 -9.21 13.43 9.66
CA LEU A 331 -8.46 12.64 10.65
C LEU A 331 -9.13 12.73 12.02
N TYR A 332 -9.29 11.59 12.69
CA TYR A 332 -9.79 11.48 14.06
C TYR A 332 -8.87 10.61 14.91
N LEU A 333 -8.83 10.87 16.21
CA LEU A 333 -8.16 9.99 17.17
C LEU A 333 -9.14 8.97 17.74
N SER A 334 -8.65 7.79 18.10
CA SER A 334 -9.38 6.79 18.88
C SER A 334 -8.45 6.11 19.88
N THR A 335 -8.40 6.66 21.10
CA THR A 335 -7.34 6.39 22.06
C THR A 335 -7.86 6.22 23.49
N SER A 336 -7.08 5.50 24.30
CA SER A 336 -7.28 5.40 25.75
C SER A 336 -6.83 6.67 26.50
N LEU A 337 -6.07 7.55 25.85
CA LEU A 337 -5.60 8.81 26.43
C LEU A 337 -6.76 9.79 26.64
N SER A 338 -6.67 10.64 27.67
CA SER A 338 -7.50 11.83 27.73
C SER A 338 -7.13 12.78 26.59
N MET A 339 -8.03 13.72 26.26
CA MET A 339 -7.76 14.73 25.22
C MET A 339 -6.47 15.53 25.52
N GLU A 340 -6.26 15.95 26.76
CA GLU A 340 -5.06 16.65 27.20
C GLU A 340 -3.79 15.80 27.04
N GLN A 341 -3.87 14.50 27.39
CA GLN A 341 -2.75 13.58 27.24
C GLN A 341 -2.40 13.36 25.77
N ALA A 342 -3.40 13.19 24.90
CA ALA A 342 -3.21 13.06 23.47
C ALA A 342 -2.57 14.34 22.88
N LYS A 343 -3.07 15.52 23.26
CA LYS A 343 -2.53 16.82 22.84
C LYS A 343 -1.08 17.01 23.30
N LYS A 344 -0.75 16.64 24.53
CA LYS A 344 0.62 16.69 25.04
C LYS A 344 1.55 15.75 24.27
N LYS A 345 1.07 14.55 23.93
CA LYS A 345 1.87 13.52 23.26
C LYS A 345 2.13 13.84 21.79
N LEU A 346 1.12 14.30 21.06
CA LEU A 346 1.26 14.67 19.64
C LEU A 346 1.88 16.07 19.49
N GLY A 347 1.77 16.91 20.51
CA GLY A 347 2.06 18.34 20.39
C GLY A 347 0.94 19.08 19.65
N LYS A 348 0.86 20.40 19.86
CA LYS A 348 -0.22 21.24 19.31
C LYS A 348 -0.33 21.12 17.79
N ALA A 349 0.80 21.25 17.08
CA ALA A 349 0.82 21.28 15.62
C ALA A 349 0.25 20.02 14.95
N LEU A 350 0.51 18.82 15.51
CA LEU A 350 -0.06 17.59 14.98
C LEU A 350 -1.46 17.33 15.51
N PHE A 351 -1.74 17.65 16.78
CA PHE A 351 -3.07 17.48 17.35
C PHE A 351 -4.13 18.30 16.59
N ASP A 352 -3.78 19.51 16.16
CA ASP A 352 -4.69 20.41 15.44
C ASP A 352 -5.02 19.90 14.01
N LEU A 353 -4.34 18.86 13.50
CA LEU A 353 -4.71 18.19 12.24
C LEU A 353 -5.96 17.31 12.40
N PHE A 354 -6.31 16.91 13.63
CA PHE A 354 -7.43 16.02 13.91
C PHE A 354 -8.69 16.83 14.19
N ARG A 355 -9.82 16.44 13.59
CA ARG A 355 -11.12 17.11 13.73
C ARG A 355 -11.88 16.71 15.02
N GLY A 356 -11.19 16.03 15.93
CA GLY A 356 -11.73 15.46 17.16
C GLY A 356 -11.35 14.00 17.33
N GLY A 357 -12.17 13.25 18.06
CA GLY A 357 -11.96 11.83 18.24
C GLY A 357 -12.67 11.22 19.44
N VAL A 358 -12.33 9.97 19.66
CA VAL A 358 -12.72 9.13 20.79
C VAL A 358 -11.56 9.12 21.79
N PHE A 359 -11.80 9.66 22.98
CA PHE A 359 -10.83 9.78 24.05
C PHE A 359 -11.26 8.95 25.26
N ALA A 360 -10.30 8.61 26.12
CA ALA A 360 -10.53 7.80 27.30
C ALA A 360 -11.33 6.51 27.01
N ASP A 361 -10.97 5.83 25.91
CA ASP A 361 -11.65 4.62 25.43
C ASP A 361 -13.17 4.82 25.29
N GLY A 362 -13.63 5.99 24.80
CA GLY A 362 -15.05 6.29 24.63
C GLY A 362 -15.71 6.99 25.81
N GLY A 363 -14.98 7.25 26.90
CA GLY A 363 -15.46 8.08 28.00
C GLY A 363 -15.69 9.54 27.61
N LEU A 364 -15.01 10.03 26.55
CA LEU A 364 -15.23 11.37 26.00
C LEU A 364 -15.14 11.34 24.47
N LEU A 365 -16.13 11.93 23.81
CA LEU A 365 -16.16 12.18 22.38
C LEU A 365 -16.04 13.68 22.12
N SER A 366 -15.25 14.05 21.14
CA SER A 366 -15.11 15.44 20.70
C SER A 366 -15.19 15.49 19.18
N TYR A 367 -16.05 16.36 18.64
CA TYR A 367 -16.23 16.56 17.21
C TYR A 367 -17.00 17.86 16.95
N SER A 368 -16.73 18.55 15.85
CA SER A 368 -17.49 19.74 15.42
C SER A 368 -17.68 20.81 16.52
N GLY A 369 -16.67 21.00 17.38
CA GLY A 369 -16.72 21.92 18.52
C GLY A 369 -17.60 21.46 19.69
N GLN A 370 -18.22 20.28 19.59
CA GLN A 370 -19.03 19.66 20.64
C GLN A 370 -18.19 18.66 21.44
N ILE A 371 -18.55 18.52 22.72
CA ILE A 371 -18.03 17.48 23.61
C ILE A 371 -19.20 16.70 24.18
N ARG A 372 -19.11 15.36 24.13
CA ARG A 372 -19.98 14.43 24.85
C ARG A 372 -19.12 13.59 25.77
N TYR A 373 -19.61 13.29 26.96
CA TYR A 373 -18.86 12.48 27.92
C TYR A 373 -19.80 11.53 28.67
N LEU A 374 -19.23 10.43 29.15
CA LEU A 374 -19.90 9.48 30.01
C LEU A 374 -19.36 9.64 31.45
N PRO A 375 -20.19 10.06 32.42
CA PRO A 375 -19.74 10.32 33.78
C PRO A 375 -19.33 9.03 34.47
N VAL A 376 -18.17 9.01 35.11
CA VAL A 376 -17.72 7.88 35.94
C VAL A 376 -17.69 8.29 37.40
N LYS A 377 -18.33 7.50 38.25
CA LYS A 377 -18.29 7.70 39.70
C LYS A 377 -16.89 7.38 40.22
N VAL A 378 -16.35 8.26 41.06
CA VAL A 378 -15.09 8.05 41.77
C VAL A 378 -15.38 7.36 43.09
N TYR A 379 -14.57 6.36 43.46
CA TYR A 379 -14.71 5.58 44.69
C TYR A 379 -13.48 5.73 45.60
N PRO A 380 -13.30 6.86 46.31
CA PRO A 380 -12.14 7.11 47.17
C PRO A 380 -11.90 6.04 48.23
N GLU A 381 -12.98 5.47 48.76
CA GLU A 381 -12.98 4.39 49.74
C GLU A 381 -12.27 3.13 49.25
N VAL A 382 -12.12 2.95 47.93
CA VAL A 382 -11.54 1.76 47.33
C VAL A 382 -10.02 1.75 47.38
N TYR A 383 -9.37 2.89 47.21
CA TYR A 383 -7.90 3.00 47.11
C TYR A 383 -7.23 3.70 48.29
N GLY A 384 -7.98 4.36 49.18
CA GLY A 384 -7.47 5.01 50.39
C GLY A 384 -6.67 6.29 50.11
N GLU A 385 -6.43 7.10 51.15
CA GLU A 385 -5.83 8.44 51.02
C GLU A 385 -4.38 8.45 50.50
N SER A 386 -3.65 7.32 50.62
CA SER A 386 -2.25 7.22 50.23
C SER A 386 -2.04 6.99 48.72
N ALA A 387 -3.09 6.64 47.97
CA ALA A 387 -2.97 6.36 46.55
C ALA A 387 -2.94 7.65 45.72
N LYS A 388 -1.95 7.79 44.84
CA LYS A 388 -1.90 8.91 43.89
C LYS A 388 -2.94 8.69 42.79
N VAL A 389 -3.97 9.53 42.76
CA VAL A 389 -5.04 9.50 41.76
C VAL A 389 -4.95 10.69 40.83
N THR A 390 -5.10 10.43 39.53
CA THR A 390 -5.23 11.46 38.49
C THR A 390 -6.66 11.43 37.98
N ILE A 391 -7.37 12.55 38.11
CA ILE A 391 -8.77 12.70 37.69
C ILE A 391 -8.81 13.53 36.41
N HIS A 392 -9.56 13.06 35.42
CA HIS A 392 -9.87 13.80 34.21
C HIS A 392 -11.36 14.14 34.21
N SER A 393 -11.65 15.43 34.10
CA SER A 393 -13.02 15.96 34.12
C SER A 393 -13.23 16.98 33.02
N TYR A 394 -14.49 17.16 32.63
CA TYR A 394 -14.92 18.21 31.72
C TYR A 394 -16.14 18.89 32.35
N GLU A 395 -16.11 20.23 32.45
CA GLU A 395 -17.15 21.01 33.14
C GLU A 395 -17.49 20.49 34.55
N GLY A 396 -16.47 20.02 35.29
CA GLY A 396 -16.61 19.49 36.64
C GLY A 396 -17.08 18.04 36.72
N VAL A 397 -17.43 17.39 35.59
CA VAL A 397 -17.87 16.00 35.56
C VAL A 397 -16.70 15.07 35.21
N VAL A 398 -16.43 14.09 36.07
CA VAL A 398 -15.36 13.11 35.88
C VAL A 398 -15.77 12.08 34.83
N TYR A 399 -14.93 11.85 33.82
CA TYR A 399 -15.16 10.82 32.78
C TYR A 399 -14.08 9.73 32.75
N LYS A 400 -12.93 9.99 33.39
CA LYS A 400 -11.82 9.04 33.53
C LYS A 400 -11.03 9.37 34.79
N TYR A 401 -10.57 8.35 35.51
CA TYR A 401 -9.53 8.52 36.50
C TYR A 401 -8.55 7.35 36.52
N SER A 402 -7.34 7.61 36.98
CA SER A 402 -6.28 6.60 37.07
C SER A 402 -5.65 6.59 38.45
N ILE A 403 -5.46 5.41 39.01
CA ILE A 403 -4.87 5.16 40.33
C ILE A 403 -3.49 4.55 40.12
N LEU A 404 -2.46 5.17 40.70
CA LEU A 404 -1.09 4.64 40.68
C LEU A 404 -0.86 3.74 41.90
N VAL A 405 -0.74 2.44 41.67
CA VAL A 405 -0.54 1.43 42.73
C VAL A 405 0.67 0.57 42.39
N ARG A 406 1.79 0.84 43.08
CA ARG A 406 3.05 0.12 42.85
C ARG A 406 3.03 -1.27 43.48
N ASP A 407 2.55 -1.35 44.71
CA ASP A 407 2.42 -2.61 45.43
C ASP A 407 1.46 -3.57 44.73
N LYS A 408 1.81 -4.86 44.69
CA LYS A 408 1.04 -5.86 43.95
C LYS A 408 -0.22 -6.27 44.71
N GLU A 409 -0.13 -6.53 46.00
CA GLU A 409 -1.24 -7.00 46.82
C GLU A 409 -2.31 -5.92 46.97
N GLN A 410 -1.88 -4.69 47.26
CA GLN A 410 -2.76 -3.53 47.31
C GLN A 410 -3.48 -3.33 45.97
N ARG A 411 -2.77 -3.50 44.85
CA ARG A 411 -3.35 -3.35 43.52
C ARG A 411 -4.40 -4.43 43.22
N GLU A 412 -4.15 -5.67 43.60
CA GLU A 412 -5.11 -6.77 43.45
C GLU A 412 -6.35 -6.54 44.33
N ALA A 413 -6.18 -6.06 45.57
CA ALA A 413 -7.28 -5.69 46.45
C ALA A 413 -8.14 -4.56 45.86
N ILE A 414 -7.51 -3.49 45.35
CA ILE A 414 -8.20 -2.37 44.68
C ILE A 414 -8.95 -2.87 43.44
N LEU A 415 -8.34 -3.71 42.61
CA LEU A 415 -8.98 -4.26 41.41
C LEU A 415 -10.23 -5.07 41.75
N THR A 416 -10.18 -5.91 42.80
CA THR A 416 -11.33 -6.72 43.24
C THR A 416 -12.47 -5.82 43.69
N ARG A 417 -12.20 -4.82 44.54
CA ARG A 417 -13.21 -3.86 45.02
C ARG A 417 -13.80 -2.99 43.91
N LEU A 418 -12.99 -2.56 42.95
CA LEU A 418 -13.49 -1.79 41.80
C LEU A 418 -14.44 -2.62 40.92
N LYS A 419 -14.20 -3.94 40.76
CA LYS A 419 -15.06 -4.82 39.95
C LYS A 419 -16.47 -4.99 40.51
N GLU A 420 -16.68 -4.69 41.79
CA GLU A 420 -18.01 -4.70 42.43
C GLU A 420 -18.86 -3.48 42.05
N ASN A 421 -18.26 -2.50 41.37
CA ASN A 421 -18.91 -1.24 41.00
C ASN A 421 -19.22 -1.19 39.49
N PRO A 422 -20.26 -0.45 39.05
CA PRO A 422 -20.61 -0.29 37.65
C PRO A 422 -19.60 0.61 36.92
N CYS A 423 -18.43 0.05 36.63
CA CYS A 423 -17.34 0.75 35.94
C CYS A 423 -16.53 -0.24 35.09
N GLN A 424 -15.88 0.29 34.05
CA GLN A 424 -14.91 -0.49 33.30
C GLN A 424 -13.50 -0.18 33.78
N ILE A 425 -12.68 -1.22 33.91
CA ILE A 425 -11.36 -1.15 34.49
C ILE A 425 -10.33 -1.61 33.47
N PHE A 426 -9.34 -0.76 33.19
CA PHE A 426 -8.15 -1.11 32.42
C PHE A 426 -6.94 -1.15 33.33
N HIS A 427 -6.20 -2.25 33.29
CA HIS A 427 -5.03 -2.44 34.14
C HIS A 427 -3.78 -2.62 33.28
N LYS A 428 -2.79 -1.78 33.55
CA LYS A 428 -1.41 -1.91 33.06
C LYS A 428 -0.49 -1.45 34.18
N ALA A 429 0.06 -2.40 34.93
CA ALA A 429 0.85 -2.11 36.12
C ALA A 429 1.93 -1.03 35.84
N PRO A 430 2.09 -0.05 36.74
CA PRO A 430 1.44 0.11 38.05
C PRO A 430 0.09 0.85 38.03
N LEU A 431 -0.49 1.14 36.86
CA LEU A 431 -1.70 1.96 36.74
C LEU A 431 -2.97 1.10 36.63
N ILE A 432 -4.00 1.53 37.36
CA ILE A 432 -5.40 1.13 37.15
C ILE A 432 -6.12 2.34 36.58
N THR A 433 -6.85 2.19 35.48
CA THR A 433 -7.68 3.23 34.87
C THR A 433 -9.13 2.81 34.94
N VAL A 434 -10.01 3.73 35.30
CA VAL A 434 -11.44 3.50 35.46
C VAL A 434 -12.22 4.48 34.59
N ILE A 435 -13.18 3.96 33.85
CA ILE A 435 -14.10 4.70 32.98
C ILE A 435 -15.53 4.15 33.10
N HIS A 436 -16.48 4.80 32.42
CA HIS A 436 -17.88 4.37 32.37
C HIS A 436 -18.02 2.93 31.82
N PRO A 437 -18.93 2.09 32.35
CA PRO A 437 -19.05 0.67 31.95
C PRO A 437 -19.39 0.46 30.47
N GLU A 438 -20.07 1.42 29.84
CA GLU A 438 -20.45 1.36 28.42
C GLU A 438 -19.43 2.05 27.49
N ALA A 439 -18.41 2.72 28.04
CA ALA A 439 -17.41 3.38 27.23
C ALA A 439 -16.58 2.34 26.46
N SER A 440 -16.45 2.50 25.15
CA SER A 440 -15.43 1.76 24.40
C SER A 440 -14.98 2.55 23.18
N LYS A 441 -13.76 2.30 22.70
CA LYS A 441 -13.32 2.82 21.40
C LYS A 441 -14.30 2.47 20.29
N LYS A 442 -14.81 1.23 20.29
CA LYS A 442 -15.78 0.73 19.32
C LYS A 442 -17.04 1.59 19.31
N GLU A 443 -17.67 1.74 20.46
CA GLU A 443 -18.92 2.50 20.57
C GLU A 443 -18.68 3.98 20.25
N GLY A 444 -17.56 4.55 20.71
CA GLY A 444 -17.18 5.91 20.37
C GLY A 444 -17.01 6.14 18.87
N VAL A 445 -16.36 5.22 18.14
CA VAL A 445 -16.22 5.32 16.68
C VAL A 445 -17.58 5.22 16.00
N ILE A 446 -18.45 4.29 16.43
CA ILE A 446 -19.81 4.15 15.90
C ILE A 446 -20.61 5.44 16.11
N GLN A 447 -20.58 6.00 17.32
CA GLN A 447 -21.30 7.22 17.66
C GLN A 447 -20.79 8.42 16.88
N LEU A 448 -19.47 8.56 16.72
CA LEU A 448 -18.86 9.65 15.96
C LEU A 448 -19.20 9.53 14.47
N CYS A 449 -19.14 8.33 13.89
CA CYS A 449 -19.58 8.09 12.52
C CYS A 449 -21.05 8.42 12.31
N LYS A 450 -21.94 8.03 13.24
CA LYS A 450 -23.37 8.37 13.16
C LYS A 450 -23.62 9.87 13.29
N ALA A 451 -22.99 10.52 14.27
CA ALA A 451 -23.19 11.94 14.55
C ALA A 451 -22.73 12.85 13.41
N LEU A 452 -21.69 12.43 12.68
CA LEU A 452 -21.11 13.18 11.57
C LEU A 452 -21.49 12.63 10.19
N THR A 453 -22.39 11.63 10.13
CA THR A 453 -22.82 10.97 8.88
C THR A 453 -21.63 10.44 8.05
N LEU A 454 -20.63 9.87 8.72
CA LEU A 454 -19.44 9.31 8.08
C LEU A 454 -19.74 7.91 7.53
N SER A 455 -19.27 7.64 6.31
CA SER A 455 -19.39 6.32 5.69
C SER A 455 -18.47 5.31 6.36
N PHE A 456 -19.03 4.21 6.90
CA PHE A 456 -18.24 3.06 7.39
C PHE A 456 -17.48 2.36 6.25
N GLU A 457 -17.96 2.46 5.02
CA GLU A 457 -17.32 1.91 3.83
C GLU A 457 -16.06 2.69 3.46
N HIS A 458 -16.10 4.03 3.51
CA HIS A 458 -14.96 4.90 3.19
C HIS A 458 -14.16 5.33 4.42
N THR A 459 -14.26 4.58 5.53
CA THR A 459 -13.50 4.83 6.76
C THR A 459 -12.38 3.81 6.92
N LEU A 460 -11.18 4.32 7.22
CA LEU A 460 -10.02 3.55 7.62
C LEU A 460 -9.80 3.66 9.13
N VAL A 461 -9.60 2.54 9.82
CA VAL A 461 -9.17 2.54 11.24
C VAL A 461 -7.80 1.89 11.34
N VAL A 462 -6.87 2.59 12.00
CA VAL A 462 -5.47 2.18 12.17
C VAL A 462 -5.17 1.94 13.65
N GLY A 463 -4.58 0.79 13.96
CA GLY A 463 -4.24 0.37 15.32
C GLY A 463 -3.05 -0.58 15.38
N ASN A 464 -2.62 -0.91 16.61
CA ASN A 464 -1.45 -1.76 16.85
C ASN A 464 -1.70 -2.91 17.84
N SER A 465 -2.75 -2.84 18.66
CA SER A 465 -3.05 -3.88 19.65
C SER A 465 -4.33 -4.64 19.31
N LEU A 466 -4.44 -5.90 19.72
CA LEU A 466 -5.70 -6.66 19.62
C LEU A 466 -6.87 -5.95 20.31
N LYS A 467 -6.60 -5.09 21.30
CA LYS A 467 -7.61 -4.24 21.95
C LYS A 467 -8.27 -3.23 21.00
N ASP A 468 -7.63 -2.92 19.87
CA ASP A 468 -8.17 -2.05 18.83
C ASP A 468 -9.09 -2.82 17.86
N TRP A 469 -9.01 -4.15 17.81
CA TRP A 469 -9.82 -4.96 16.90
C TRP A 469 -11.33 -4.66 16.99
N PRO A 470 -11.95 -4.52 18.17
CA PRO A 470 -13.36 -4.16 18.26
C PRO A 470 -13.73 -2.89 17.50
N MET A 471 -12.91 -1.82 17.52
CA MET A 471 -13.17 -0.61 16.74
C MET A 471 -12.81 -0.77 15.26
N MET A 472 -11.79 -1.56 14.93
CA MET A 472 -11.38 -1.82 13.55
C MET A 472 -12.38 -2.70 12.80
N SER A 473 -13.08 -3.59 13.52
CA SER A 473 -14.04 -4.55 12.94
C SER A 473 -15.35 -3.94 12.46
N VAL A 474 -15.61 -2.66 12.77
CA VAL A 474 -16.87 -1.98 12.42
C VAL A 474 -16.81 -1.23 11.07
N VAL A 475 -15.64 -1.20 10.43
CA VAL A 475 -15.39 -0.49 9.17
C VAL A 475 -14.88 -1.44 8.08
N SER A 476 -15.00 -1.04 6.82
CA SER A 476 -14.55 -1.83 5.66
C SER A 476 -13.02 -1.88 5.49
N HIS A 477 -12.31 -0.88 6.01
CA HIS A 477 -10.86 -0.78 5.91
C HIS A 477 -10.22 -0.74 7.30
N SER A 478 -9.55 -1.83 7.67
CA SER A 478 -8.80 -1.96 8.92
C SER A 478 -7.31 -2.14 8.61
N CYS A 479 -6.46 -1.36 9.27
CA CYS A 479 -5.01 -1.39 9.06
C CYS A 479 -4.26 -1.59 10.37
N ALA A 480 -3.48 -2.66 10.44
CA ALA A 480 -2.50 -2.86 11.50
C ALA A 480 -1.17 -2.19 11.10
N VAL A 481 -0.49 -1.55 12.04
CA VAL A 481 0.88 -1.05 11.78
C VAL A 481 1.90 -2.20 11.71
N MET A 482 3.06 -1.97 11.10
CA MET A 482 4.05 -3.04 10.87
C MET A 482 4.61 -3.66 12.14
N ASN A 483 4.57 -2.97 13.28
CA ASN A 483 4.98 -3.47 14.60
C ASN A 483 3.80 -3.95 15.46
N ALA A 484 2.58 -4.04 14.89
CA ALA A 484 1.39 -4.50 15.60
C ALA A 484 1.50 -5.95 16.09
N GLU A 485 0.64 -6.29 17.06
CA GLU A 485 0.48 -7.66 17.56
C GLU A 485 0.14 -8.63 16.40
N PRO A 486 0.77 -9.84 16.34
CA PRO A 486 0.59 -10.77 15.23
C PRO A 486 -0.88 -11.09 14.92
N LEU A 487 -1.69 -11.36 15.95
CA LEU A 487 -3.11 -11.68 15.79
C LEU A 487 -3.92 -10.50 15.22
N LEU A 488 -3.49 -9.26 15.48
CA LEU A 488 -4.14 -8.10 14.85
C LEU A 488 -3.82 -8.05 13.36
N LYS A 489 -2.57 -8.30 12.95
CA LYS A 489 -2.17 -8.31 11.53
C LYS A 489 -2.90 -9.39 10.73
N GLU A 490 -3.17 -10.54 11.35
CA GLU A 490 -3.94 -11.62 10.73
C GLU A 490 -5.41 -11.24 10.48
N ARG A 491 -5.99 -10.44 11.37
CA ARG A 491 -7.39 -9.99 11.31
C ARG A 491 -7.60 -8.73 10.48
N ALA A 492 -6.65 -7.79 10.56
CA ALA A 492 -6.70 -6.54 9.82
C ALA A 492 -6.60 -6.81 8.31
N ARG A 493 -7.30 -6.01 7.52
CA ARG A 493 -7.28 -6.12 6.07
C ARG A 493 -5.93 -5.73 5.48
N TYR A 494 -5.30 -4.72 6.08
CA TYR A 494 -4.01 -4.18 5.65
C TYR A 494 -2.99 -4.25 6.79
N THR A 495 -1.71 -4.38 6.42
CA THR A 495 -0.59 -4.15 7.34
C THR A 495 0.33 -3.10 6.73
N LEU A 496 0.18 -1.85 7.17
CA LEU A 496 0.89 -0.69 6.62
C LEU A 496 1.16 0.32 7.75
N ASN A 497 2.29 1.02 7.66
CA ASN A 497 2.57 2.15 8.53
C ASN A 497 1.87 3.43 8.05
N PRO A 498 1.58 4.39 8.96
CA PRO A 498 0.96 5.67 8.61
C PRO A 498 1.62 6.42 7.45
N ASP A 499 2.95 6.36 7.34
CA ASP A 499 3.72 7.03 6.27
C ASP A 499 3.68 6.32 4.92
N ARG A 500 2.95 5.21 4.81
CA ARG A 500 2.74 4.49 3.56
C ARG A 500 1.29 4.51 3.10
N LEU A 501 0.33 4.93 3.94
CA LEU A 501 -1.10 4.87 3.62
C LEU A 501 -1.45 5.59 2.31
N ALA A 502 -0.88 6.77 2.04
CA ALA A 502 -1.16 7.52 0.81
C ALA A 502 -0.80 6.77 -0.48
N ALA A 503 0.16 5.84 -0.43
CA ALA A 503 0.52 5.02 -1.58
C ALA A 503 -0.52 3.92 -1.89
N PHE A 504 -1.37 3.57 -0.91
CA PHE A 504 -2.31 2.47 -0.98
C PHE A 504 -3.79 2.90 -0.88
N PHE A 505 -4.06 4.17 -0.56
CA PHE A 505 -5.42 4.70 -0.42
C PHE A 505 -5.57 5.99 -1.22
N ARG A 506 -6.76 6.19 -1.80
CA ARG A 506 -7.13 7.45 -2.44
C ARG A 506 -7.89 8.28 -1.41
N PHE A 507 -7.29 9.37 -0.97
CA PHE A 507 -7.92 10.28 -0.02
C PHE A 507 -8.77 11.33 -0.74
N SER A 508 -9.99 11.54 -0.25
CA SER A 508 -10.90 12.60 -0.71
C SER A 508 -11.71 13.17 0.45
N ASN A 509 -11.99 14.47 0.45
CA ASN A 509 -12.72 15.13 1.53
C ASN A 509 -14.24 14.82 1.53
N GLY A 510 -14.72 13.94 0.65
CA GLY A 510 -16.15 13.62 0.57
C GLY A 510 -16.98 14.71 -0.10
N ASP A 511 -16.37 15.83 -0.52
CA ASP A 511 -16.98 16.69 -1.53
C ASP A 511 -17.17 15.85 -2.80
N PRO A 512 -18.34 15.91 -3.44
CA PRO A 512 -18.59 15.13 -4.65
C PRO A 512 -17.51 15.49 -5.67
N ILE A 513 -16.61 14.54 -5.89
CA ILE A 513 -15.81 14.49 -7.10
C ILE A 513 -16.83 14.54 -8.23
N ASP A 514 -16.74 15.56 -9.09
CA ASP A 514 -17.52 15.69 -10.32
C ASP A 514 -17.82 14.30 -10.88
N GLN A 515 -19.07 13.87 -10.71
CA GLN A 515 -19.64 12.74 -11.42
C GLN A 515 -19.81 13.18 -12.88
N THR A 516 -18.70 13.37 -13.59
CA THR A 516 -18.70 13.40 -15.05
C THR A 516 -18.13 12.08 -15.56
N SER A 517 -18.76 10.97 -15.17
CA SER A 517 -18.71 9.70 -15.91
C SER A 517 -19.75 8.71 -15.40
N SER A 518 -21.01 9.10 -15.40
CA SER A 518 -22.12 8.17 -15.49
C SER A 518 -23.22 8.86 -16.29
N ASP A 519 -23.78 8.09 -17.22
CA ASP A 519 -24.90 8.41 -18.10
C ASP A 519 -24.55 9.20 -19.36
N ASN A 520 -24.36 8.45 -20.45
CA ASN A 520 -25.26 8.58 -21.58
C ASN A 520 -25.32 7.24 -22.33
N SER A 521 -26.52 6.65 -22.26
CA SER A 521 -27.22 5.81 -23.25
C SER A 521 -26.47 5.38 -24.51
#